data_AF-A0A951J8W8-F1
#
_entry.id   AF-A0A951J8W8-F1
#
_cell.length_a   1.000
_cell.length_b   1.000
_cell.length_c   1.000
_cell.angle_alpha   90.00
_cell.angle_beta   90.00
_cell.angle_gamma   90.00
#
_symmetry.space_group_name_H-M   'P 1'
#
loop_
_entity.id
_entity.type
_entity.pdbx_description
1 polymer ?
#
loop_
_entity_poly.entity_id
_entity_poly.type
_entity_poly.pdbx_seq_one_letter_code
_entity_poly.pdbx_strand_id
1 'polypeptide(L)'
;MSAMGGMIMPGGWTMSMTWMRMPAQTWFDVAASFLGMWTVMMVAMMLPSLLPMLIRYRQAVCNTGEPRTGLLTAVVGTGYFFAWIALGAIVFPVGAMLASLEMQWPALARAVPLATGIVVLLVGVHQFSGWKMRHLACCRLGAGHRLALPVNAGTAWRHGLYLGRHCVCCCGGLMTILLVLGVMDLVVMAVVTVAITAERLAPAGTVVARVIGAVAIGAGLLMIAGLHV
;
A
#
# COMPACT_ATOMS: atom_id res chain seq x y z
N MET A 1 8.22 6.36 23.22
CA MET A 1 8.78 5.40 22.25
C MET A 1 9.72 6.20 21.36
N SER A 2 11.02 5.95 21.45
CA SER A 2 12.06 6.74 20.77
C SER A 2 11.84 6.77 19.26
N ALA A 3 11.64 7.97 18.72
CA ALA A 3 11.65 8.23 17.28
C ALA A 3 13.02 7.81 16.73
N MET A 4 13.09 6.64 16.14
CA MET A 4 14.30 6.19 15.45
C MET A 4 14.45 7.01 14.17
N GLY A 5 15.45 7.89 14.14
CA GLY A 5 16.04 8.46 12.92
C GLY A 5 15.12 9.37 12.10
N GLY A 6 14.67 10.48 12.67
CA GLY A 6 14.02 11.57 11.93
C GLY A 6 14.80 12.88 12.05
N MET A 7 14.94 13.62 10.95
CA MET A 7 15.47 14.98 10.96
C MET A 7 14.31 15.97 11.18
N ILE A 8 14.42 16.86 12.17
CA ILE A 8 13.41 17.91 12.38
C ILE A 8 13.52 18.92 11.24
N MET A 9 12.41 19.14 10.52
CA MET A 9 12.33 20.05 9.40
C MET A 9 11.66 21.38 9.79
N PRO A 10 11.94 22.48 9.06
CA PRO A 10 11.19 23.72 9.20
C PRO A 10 9.68 23.46 9.04
N GLY A 11 8.88 23.87 10.03
CA GLY A 11 7.46 23.53 10.10
C GLY A 11 7.08 22.49 11.15
N GLY A 12 8.04 22.01 11.96
CA GLY A 12 7.75 21.23 13.17
C GLY A 12 7.45 19.75 12.95
N TRP A 13 7.72 19.23 11.75
CA TRP A 13 7.54 17.82 11.40
C TRP A 13 8.87 17.09 11.26
N THR A 14 8.84 15.76 11.26
CA THR A 14 10.02 14.90 11.18
C THR A 14 10.12 14.21 9.83
N MET A 15 11.28 14.35 9.19
CA MET A 15 11.58 13.69 7.93
C MET A 15 12.31 12.37 8.18
N SER A 16 11.80 11.28 7.60
CA SER A 16 12.42 9.96 7.75
C SER A 16 13.78 9.90 7.04
N MET A 17 14.78 9.31 7.71
CA MET A 17 16.11 9.05 7.14
C MET A 17 16.11 7.99 6.03
N THR A 18 15.01 7.26 5.82
CA THR A 18 14.90 6.24 4.75
C THR A 18 15.00 6.82 3.34
N TRP A 19 14.70 8.11 3.17
CA TRP A 19 14.79 8.82 1.90
C TRP A 19 16.15 9.46 1.65
N MET A 20 17.07 9.37 2.62
CA MET A 20 18.37 10.03 2.56
C MET A 20 19.49 9.05 2.22
N ARG A 21 20.38 9.51 1.35
CA ARG A 21 21.65 8.84 1.09
C ARG A 21 22.66 9.21 2.16
N MET A 22 23.18 8.21 2.88
CA MET A 22 24.31 8.43 3.79
C MET A 22 25.62 8.56 3.00
N PRO A 23 26.61 9.34 3.49
CA PRO A 23 27.86 9.61 2.76
C PRO A 23 28.64 8.37 2.33
N ALA A 24 28.49 7.24 3.04
CA ALA A 24 29.17 5.98 2.75
C ALA A 24 28.39 5.01 1.85
N GLN A 25 27.15 5.32 1.45
CA GLN A 25 26.29 4.42 0.69
C GLN A 25 26.17 4.84 -0.78
N THR A 26 25.99 3.88 -1.68
CA THR A 26 25.59 4.16 -3.07
C THR A 26 24.06 4.30 -3.16
N TRP A 27 23.56 4.93 -4.22
CA TRP A 27 22.11 4.98 -4.46
C TRP A 27 21.48 3.59 -4.62
N PHE A 28 22.23 2.61 -5.12
CA PHE A 28 21.80 1.23 -5.20
C PHE A 28 21.64 0.59 -3.81
N ASP A 29 22.53 0.87 -2.87
CA ASP A 29 22.44 0.33 -1.50
C ASP A 29 21.21 0.88 -0.76
N VAL A 30 20.94 2.18 -0.92
CA VAL A 30 19.75 2.82 -0.33
C VAL A 30 18.48 2.25 -0.97
N ALA A 31 18.45 2.11 -2.30
CA ALA A 31 17.30 1.52 -3.00
C ALA A 31 17.07 0.06 -2.60
N ALA A 32 18.13 -0.74 -2.49
CA ALA A 32 18.04 -2.15 -2.11
C ALA A 32 17.55 -2.32 -0.66
N SER A 33 18.05 -1.51 0.28
CA SER A 33 17.59 -1.52 1.67
C SER A 33 16.14 -1.06 1.80
N PHE A 34 15.74 -0.01 1.08
CA PHE A 34 14.35 0.44 1.01
C PHE A 34 13.45 -0.65 0.44
N LEU A 35 13.82 -1.26 -0.69
CA LEU A 35 13.04 -2.33 -1.31
C LEU A 35 12.94 -3.56 -0.40
N GLY A 36 14.00 -3.92 0.31
CA GLY A 36 13.99 -5.00 1.30
C GLY A 36 12.98 -4.73 2.41
N MET A 37 13.07 -3.56 3.04
CA MET A 37 12.14 -3.14 4.10
C MET A 37 10.70 -3.04 3.59
N TRP A 38 10.50 -2.39 2.44
CA TRP A 38 9.21 -2.27 1.77
C TRP A 38 8.60 -3.64 1.48
N THR A 39 9.39 -4.59 0.98
CA THR A 39 8.89 -5.94 0.68
C THR A 39 8.41 -6.63 1.95
N VAL A 40 9.21 -6.63 3.02
CA VAL A 40 8.82 -7.24 4.30
C VAL A 40 7.55 -6.60 4.85
N MET A 41 7.48 -5.27 4.82
CA MET A 41 6.29 -4.52 5.22
C MET A 41 5.06 -4.88 4.38
N MET A 42 5.19 -4.89 3.05
CA MET A 42 4.08 -5.23 2.15
C MET A 42 3.61 -6.66 2.35
N VAL A 43 4.53 -7.59 2.57
CA VAL A 43 4.19 -8.97 2.95
C VAL A 43 3.38 -8.98 4.24
N ALA A 44 3.88 -8.35 5.30
CA ALA A 44 3.18 -8.31 6.58
C ALA A 44 1.77 -7.71 6.49
N MET A 45 1.62 -6.58 5.79
CA MET A 45 0.35 -5.85 5.71
C MET A 45 -0.66 -6.50 4.74
N MET A 46 -0.18 -7.05 3.62
CA MET A 46 -1.06 -7.51 2.55
C MET A 46 -1.39 -9.00 2.62
N LEU A 47 -0.57 -9.80 3.29
CA LEU A 47 -0.77 -11.24 3.45
C LEU A 47 -2.13 -11.60 4.07
N PRO A 48 -2.65 -10.91 5.12
CA PRO A 48 -3.97 -11.19 5.68
C PRO A 48 -5.09 -11.08 4.63
N SER A 49 -4.99 -10.07 3.76
CA SER A 49 -5.97 -9.83 2.70
C SER A 49 -5.83 -10.78 1.50
N LEU A 50 -4.61 -11.30 1.27
CA LEU A 50 -4.29 -12.21 0.16
C LEU A 50 -4.64 -13.67 0.49
N LEU A 51 -4.49 -14.06 1.75
CA LEU A 51 -4.69 -15.42 2.22
C LEU A 51 -6.02 -16.07 1.80
N PRO A 52 -7.21 -15.45 1.99
CA PRO A 52 -8.47 -16.06 1.57
C PRO A 52 -8.57 -16.27 0.06
N MET A 53 -7.91 -15.44 -0.74
CA MET A 53 -7.87 -15.60 -2.20
C MET A 53 -6.94 -16.75 -2.61
N LEU A 54 -5.79 -16.90 -1.94
CA LEU A 54 -4.91 -18.04 -2.16
C LEU A 54 -5.57 -19.37 -1.74
N ILE A 55 -6.33 -19.39 -0.64
CA ILE A 55 -7.08 -20.59 -0.21
C ILE A 55 -8.09 -20.99 -1.27
N ARG A 56 -8.88 -20.04 -1.78
CA ARG A 56 -9.86 -20.31 -2.86
C ARG A 56 -9.18 -20.84 -4.12
N TYR A 57 -8.08 -20.20 -4.55
CA TYR A 57 -7.29 -20.67 -5.69
C TYR A 57 -6.77 -22.09 -5.47
N ARG A 58 -6.22 -22.36 -4.28
CA ARG A 58 -5.70 -23.68 -3.92
C ARG A 58 -6.80 -24.74 -3.95
N GLN A 59 -7.97 -24.48 -3.37
CA GLN A 59 -9.11 -25.41 -3.39
C GLN A 59 -9.57 -25.71 -4.82
N ALA A 60 -9.68 -24.65 -5.63
CA ALA A 60 -10.02 -24.73 -7.02
C ALA A 60 -9.05 -25.63 -7.84
N VAL A 61 -7.74 -25.46 -7.64
CA VAL A 61 -6.71 -26.27 -8.32
C VAL A 61 -6.62 -27.69 -7.74
N CYS A 62 -6.82 -27.87 -6.43
CA CYS A 62 -6.91 -29.20 -5.82
C CYS A 62 -8.06 -30.03 -6.45
N ASN A 63 -9.20 -29.40 -6.73
CA ASN A 63 -10.36 -30.07 -7.33
C ASN A 63 -10.11 -30.56 -8.76
N THR A 64 -9.09 -30.05 -9.46
CA THR A 64 -8.71 -30.54 -10.80
C THR A 64 -7.73 -31.72 -10.75
N GLY A 65 -7.32 -32.18 -9.55
CA GLY A 65 -6.39 -33.30 -9.36
C GLY A 65 -4.92 -32.95 -9.59
N GLU A 66 -4.56 -31.66 -9.61
CA GLU A 66 -3.21 -31.21 -9.94
C GLU A 66 -2.21 -31.43 -8.79
N PRO A 67 -1.16 -32.26 -8.96
CA PRO A 67 -0.22 -32.60 -7.89
C PRO A 67 0.67 -31.40 -7.49
N ARG A 68 0.80 -30.39 -8.36
CA ARG A 68 1.64 -29.19 -8.13
C ARG A 68 0.88 -28.01 -7.51
N THR A 69 -0.26 -28.26 -6.89
CA THR A 69 -1.12 -27.21 -6.32
C THR A 69 -0.38 -26.25 -5.38
N GLY A 70 0.52 -26.76 -4.52
CA GLY A 70 1.32 -25.92 -3.62
C GLY A 70 2.25 -24.95 -4.36
N LEU A 71 2.97 -25.45 -5.36
CA LEU A 71 3.87 -24.65 -6.19
C LEU A 71 3.10 -23.57 -6.96
N LEU A 72 1.96 -23.92 -7.56
CA LEU A 72 1.13 -22.98 -8.31
C LEU A 72 0.58 -21.86 -7.41
N THR A 73 0.18 -22.22 -6.18
CA THR A 73 -0.29 -21.22 -5.19
C THR A 73 0.85 -20.27 -4.80
N ALA A 74 2.08 -20.79 -4.64
CA ALA A 74 3.26 -19.96 -4.39
C ALA A 74 3.54 -19.02 -5.57
N VAL A 75 3.41 -19.49 -6.82
CA VAL A 75 3.58 -18.67 -8.03
C VAL A 75 2.54 -17.55 -8.12
N VAL A 76 1.29 -17.78 -7.69
CA VAL A 76 0.29 -16.70 -7.57
C VAL A 76 0.73 -15.67 -6.54
N GLY A 77 1.21 -16.12 -5.38
CA GLY A 77 1.73 -15.23 -4.32
C GLY A 77 2.92 -14.39 -4.78
N THR A 78 3.88 -14.98 -5.49
CA THR A 78 5.06 -14.24 -5.99
C THR A 78 4.65 -13.21 -7.04
N GLY A 79 3.72 -13.53 -7.95
CA GLY A 79 3.18 -12.57 -8.91
C GLY A 79 2.45 -11.40 -8.23
N TYR A 80 1.75 -11.67 -7.12
CA TYR A 80 1.10 -10.63 -6.33
C TYR A 80 2.11 -9.67 -5.69
N PHE A 81 3.12 -10.20 -4.99
CA PHE A 81 4.13 -9.38 -4.33
C PHE A 81 5.06 -8.67 -5.32
N PHE A 82 5.28 -9.23 -6.51
CA PHE A 82 6.00 -8.54 -7.58
C PHE A 82 5.36 -7.20 -7.94
N ALA A 83 4.03 -7.12 -8.01
CA ALA A 83 3.33 -5.85 -8.26
C ALA A 83 3.58 -4.82 -7.15
N TRP A 84 3.65 -5.27 -5.89
CA TRP A 84 3.98 -4.42 -4.75
C TRP A 84 5.43 -3.96 -4.72
N ILE A 85 6.37 -4.84 -5.09
CA ILE A 85 7.79 -4.50 -5.22
C ILE A 85 7.97 -3.46 -6.35
N ALA A 86 7.31 -3.66 -7.49
CA ALA A 86 7.32 -2.70 -8.59
C ALA A 86 6.77 -1.32 -8.16
N LEU A 87 5.71 -1.29 -7.33
CA LEU A 87 5.23 -0.04 -6.74
C LEU A 87 6.29 0.60 -5.84
N GLY A 88 6.95 -0.17 -4.98
CA GLY A 88 8.04 0.33 -4.13
C GLY A 88 9.20 0.91 -4.93
N ALA A 89 9.55 0.28 -6.06
CA ALA A 89 10.59 0.77 -6.96
C ALA A 89 10.24 2.11 -7.63
N ILE A 90 8.94 2.43 -7.78
CA ILE A 90 8.46 3.73 -8.27
C ILE A 90 8.38 4.74 -7.12
N VAL A 91 7.91 4.33 -5.96
CA VAL A 91 7.75 5.18 -4.77
C VAL A 91 9.10 5.67 -4.25
N PHE A 92 10.13 4.84 -4.26
CA PHE A 92 11.47 5.19 -3.80
C PHE A 92 12.04 6.46 -4.46
N PRO A 93 12.20 6.53 -5.80
CA PRO A 93 12.77 7.72 -6.45
C PRO A 93 11.88 8.95 -6.29
N VAL A 94 10.54 8.79 -6.26
CA VAL A 94 9.62 9.91 -6.02
C VAL A 94 9.79 10.49 -4.62
N GLY A 95 9.86 9.62 -3.59
CA GLY A 95 10.10 10.03 -2.22
C GLY A 95 11.49 10.65 -2.03
N ALA A 96 12.53 10.05 -2.62
CA ALA A 96 13.89 10.59 -2.58
C ALA A 96 14.01 11.95 -3.28
N MET A 97 13.31 12.15 -4.40
CA MET A 97 13.26 13.43 -5.10
C MET A 97 12.54 14.49 -4.27
N LEU A 98 11.37 14.17 -3.71
CA LEU A 98 10.61 15.09 -2.86
C LEU A 98 11.43 15.50 -1.63
N ALA A 99 12.05 14.52 -0.98
CA ALA A 99 12.98 14.71 0.12
C ALA A 99 14.12 15.70 -0.22
N SER A 100 14.72 15.54 -1.41
CA SER A 100 15.79 16.44 -1.84
C SER A 100 15.30 17.88 -2.08
N LEU A 101 14.08 18.06 -2.58
CA LEU A 101 13.49 19.38 -2.81
C LEU A 101 13.13 20.07 -1.49
N GLU A 102 12.60 19.32 -0.52
CA GLU A 102 12.27 19.83 0.82
C GLU A 102 13.52 20.34 1.55
N MET A 103 14.67 19.68 1.36
CA MET A 103 15.95 20.13 1.92
C MET A 103 16.48 21.40 1.27
N GLN A 104 16.29 21.56 -0.04
CA GLN A 104 16.79 22.72 -0.76
C GLN A 104 15.92 23.96 -0.52
N TRP A 105 14.59 23.80 -0.34
CA TRP A 105 13.62 24.90 -0.35
C TRP A 105 12.87 24.98 1.00
N PRO A 106 13.31 25.83 1.94
CA PRO A 106 12.69 25.94 3.28
C PRO A 106 11.23 26.41 3.29
N ALA A 107 10.78 27.05 2.21
CA ALA A 107 9.38 27.41 2.00
C ALA A 107 8.52 26.17 1.71
N LEU A 108 9.05 25.21 0.94
CA LEU A 108 8.39 23.94 0.64
C LEU A 108 8.28 23.09 1.92
N ALA A 109 9.35 22.99 2.70
CA ALA A 109 9.36 22.26 3.97
C ALA A 109 8.26 22.76 4.94
N ARG A 110 8.02 24.08 5.01
CA ARG A 110 6.95 24.65 5.85
C ARG A 110 5.54 24.35 5.32
N ALA A 111 5.39 24.09 4.03
CA ALA A 111 4.10 23.76 3.41
C ALA A 111 3.76 22.26 3.52
N VAL A 112 4.71 21.39 3.90
CA VAL A 112 4.51 19.93 3.97
C VAL A 112 3.32 19.52 4.85
N PRO A 113 3.13 20.05 6.08
CA PRO A 113 1.97 19.66 6.89
C PRO A 113 0.62 19.97 6.23
N LEU A 114 0.53 21.13 5.56
CA LEU A 114 -0.66 21.52 4.80
C LEU A 114 -0.86 20.61 3.58
N ALA A 115 0.22 20.36 2.82
CA ALA A 115 0.19 19.45 1.67
C ALA A 115 -0.23 18.04 2.08
N THR A 116 0.26 17.55 3.21
CA THR A 116 -0.14 16.27 3.83
C THR A 116 -1.63 16.24 4.10
N GLY A 117 -2.17 17.26 4.78
CA GLY A 117 -3.61 17.37 5.05
C GLY A 117 -4.46 17.38 3.77
N ILE A 118 -4.01 18.11 2.73
CA ILE A 118 -4.67 18.15 1.42
C ILE A 118 -4.66 16.77 0.75
N VAL A 119 -3.52 16.07 0.75
CA VAL A 119 -3.42 14.72 0.16
C VAL A 119 -4.33 13.74 0.89
N VAL A 120 -4.34 13.76 2.22
CA VAL A 120 -5.22 12.91 3.05
C VAL A 120 -6.69 13.19 2.74
N LEU A 121 -7.07 14.47 2.61
CA LEU A 121 -8.42 14.88 2.25
C LEU A 121 -8.80 14.38 0.84
N LEU A 122 -7.94 14.58 -0.16
CA LEU A 122 -8.18 14.12 -1.53
C LEU A 122 -8.31 12.60 -1.61
N VAL A 123 -7.48 11.86 -0.88
CA VAL A 123 -7.61 10.40 -0.76
C VAL A 123 -8.93 10.02 -0.10
N GLY A 124 -9.32 10.74 0.96
CA GLY A 124 -10.60 10.56 1.64
C GLY A 124 -11.79 10.79 0.71
N VAL A 125 -11.73 11.78 -0.19
CA VAL A 125 -12.74 11.98 -1.23
C VAL A 125 -12.70 10.85 -2.27
N HIS A 126 -11.51 10.43 -2.69
CA HIS A 126 -11.33 9.34 -3.63
C HIS A 126 -11.89 8.00 -3.11
N GLN A 127 -11.96 7.81 -1.78
CA GLN A 127 -12.61 6.64 -1.15
C GLN A 127 -14.09 6.48 -1.55
N PHE A 128 -14.80 7.58 -1.81
CA PHE A 128 -16.20 7.59 -2.24
C PHE A 128 -16.38 7.34 -3.73
N SER A 129 -15.30 7.29 -4.52
CA SER A 129 -15.37 7.14 -5.96
C SER A 129 -16.02 5.82 -6.38
N GLY A 130 -16.95 5.90 -7.34
CA GLY A 130 -17.54 4.72 -7.98
C GLY A 130 -16.49 3.78 -8.60
N TRP A 131 -15.33 4.31 -8.98
CA TRP A 131 -14.20 3.51 -9.44
C TRP A 131 -13.66 2.58 -8.35
N LYS A 132 -13.45 3.10 -7.13
CA LYS A 132 -13.02 2.28 -5.99
C LYS A 132 -14.06 1.24 -5.62
N MET A 133 -15.34 1.61 -5.58
CA MET A 133 -16.43 0.67 -5.27
C MET A 133 -16.50 -0.49 -6.29
N ARG A 134 -16.33 -0.20 -7.59
CA ARG A 134 -16.25 -1.24 -8.64
C ARG A 134 -15.04 -2.15 -8.45
N HIS A 135 -13.87 -1.59 -8.17
CA HIS A 135 -12.66 -2.38 -7.94
C HIS A 135 -12.76 -3.28 -6.70
N LEU A 136 -13.34 -2.80 -5.60
CA LEU A 136 -13.59 -3.62 -4.40
C LEU A 136 -14.58 -4.76 -4.66
N ALA A 137 -15.61 -4.52 -5.48
CA ALA A 137 -16.54 -5.57 -5.90
C ALA A 137 -15.84 -6.62 -6.78
N CYS A 138 -15.05 -6.18 -7.77
CA CYS A 138 -14.26 -7.05 -8.63
C CYS A 138 -13.21 -7.87 -7.87
N CYS A 139 -12.55 -7.31 -6.85
CA CYS A 139 -11.62 -8.07 -6.01
C CYS A 139 -12.31 -9.21 -5.24
N ARG A 140 -13.59 -9.03 -4.85
CA ARG A 140 -14.36 -10.08 -4.16
C ARG A 140 -14.94 -11.13 -5.11
N LEU A 141 -15.40 -10.72 -6.29
CA LEU A 141 -16.02 -11.60 -7.29
C LEU A 141 -15.00 -12.32 -8.19
N GLY A 142 -13.88 -11.67 -8.50
CA GLY A 142 -12.87 -12.15 -9.45
C GLY A 142 -12.08 -13.38 -9.00
N ALA A 143 -12.19 -13.75 -7.72
CA ALA A 143 -11.58 -14.97 -7.17
C ALA A 143 -12.24 -16.27 -7.67
N GLY A 144 -13.48 -16.22 -8.18
CA GLY A 144 -14.22 -17.40 -8.64
C GLY A 144 -14.24 -17.61 -10.16
N HIS A 145 -14.14 -16.55 -10.96
CA HIS A 145 -14.57 -16.60 -12.38
C HIS A 145 -13.46 -16.93 -13.39
N ARG A 146 -12.17 -16.88 -13.01
CA ARG A 146 -11.04 -17.10 -13.95
C ARG A 146 -10.41 -18.49 -13.92
N LEU A 147 -11.01 -19.44 -13.21
CA LEU A 147 -10.53 -20.82 -13.11
C LEU A 147 -10.91 -21.71 -14.32
N ALA A 148 -11.25 -21.11 -15.47
CA ALA A 148 -11.51 -21.83 -16.70
C ALA A 148 -10.26 -21.96 -17.60
N LEU A 149 -9.12 -21.44 -17.15
CA LEU A 149 -7.84 -21.50 -17.88
C LEU A 149 -7.04 -22.75 -17.50
N PRO A 150 -6.21 -23.27 -18.41
CA PRO A 150 -5.38 -24.43 -18.12
C PRO A 150 -4.45 -24.15 -16.92
N VAL A 151 -4.36 -25.12 -16.02
CA VAL A 151 -3.56 -25.00 -14.80
C VAL A 151 -2.08 -25.13 -15.15
N ASN A 152 -1.37 -23.99 -15.22
CA ASN A 152 0.07 -23.97 -15.46
C ASN A 152 0.74 -22.80 -14.73
N ALA A 153 2.08 -22.80 -14.66
CA ALA A 153 2.83 -21.76 -13.95
C ALA A 153 2.63 -20.36 -14.57
N GLY A 154 2.46 -20.27 -15.90
CA GLY A 154 2.23 -19.00 -16.58
C GLY A 154 0.86 -18.38 -16.28
N THR A 155 -0.19 -19.18 -16.20
CA THR A 155 -1.54 -18.75 -15.83
C THR A 155 -1.61 -18.39 -14.35
N ALA A 156 -0.94 -19.14 -13.48
CA ALA A 156 -0.76 -18.81 -12.06
C ALA A 156 -0.06 -17.46 -11.87
N TRP A 157 1.06 -17.23 -12.57
CA TRP A 157 1.80 -15.97 -12.50
C TRP A 157 0.96 -14.77 -12.97
N ARG A 158 0.29 -14.90 -14.12
CA ARG A 158 -0.62 -13.85 -14.64
C ARG A 158 -1.79 -13.59 -13.69
N HIS A 159 -2.31 -14.63 -13.03
CA HIS A 159 -3.37 -14.50 -12.03
C HIS A 159 -2.87 -13.72 -10.80
N GLY A 160 -1.66 -14.04 -10.31
CA GLY A 160 -0.98 -13.31 -9.24
C GLY A 160 -0.79 -11.83 -9.58
N LEU A 161 -0.26 -11.53 -10.77
CA LEU A 161 -0.08 -10.15 -11.25
C LEU A 161 -1.40 -9.40 -11.37
N TYR A 162 -2.44 -10.05 -11.89
CA TYR A 162 -3.77 -9.45 -11.99
C TYR A 162 -4.30 -9.09 -10.59
N LEU A 163 -4.17 -10.01 -9.63
CA LEU A 163 -4.59 -9.78 -8.26
C LEU A 163 -3.78 -8.66 -7.59
N GLY A 164 -2.46 -8.63 -7.82
CA GLY A 164 -1.56 -7.59 -7.32
C GLY A 164 -1.92 -6.21 -7.87
N ARG A 165 -2.07 -6.08 -9.19
CA ARG A 165 -2.47 -4.81 -9.83
C ARG A 165 -3.82 -4.31 -9.34
N HIS A 166 -4.82 -5.18 -9.24
CA HIS A 166 -6.12 -4.80 -8.68
C HIS A 166 -6.01 -4.36 -7.22
N CYS A 167 -5.15 -5.00 -6.43
CA CYS A 167 -4.90 -4.59 -5.06
C CYS A 167 -4.25 -3.22 -4.96
N VAL A 168 -3.20 -2.98 -5.74
CA VAL A 168 -2.53 -1.69 -5.80
C VAL A 168 -3.51 -0.59 -6.22
N CYS A 169 -4.39 -0.84 -7.20
CA CYS A 169 -5.39 0.15 -7.60
C CYS A 169 -6.47 0.41 -6.54
N CYS A 170 -6.94 -0.61 -5.80
CA CYS A 170 -7.99 -0.41 -4.79
C CYS A 170 -7.45 0.17 -3.47
N CYS A 171 -6.25 -0.25 -3.06
CA CYS A 171 -5.61 0.16 -1.82
C CYS A 171 -4.71 1.38 -2.00
N GLY A 172 -4.41 1.79 -3.24
CA GLY A 172 -3.46 2.84 -3.56
C GLY A 172 -3.65 4.13 -2.76
N GLY A 173 -4.90 4.58 -2.57
CA GLY A 173 -5.18 5.75 -1.73
C GLY A 173 -4.73 5.57 -0.27
N LEU A 174 -5.05 4.43 0.36
CA LEU A 174 -4.59 4.14 1.72
C LEU A 174 -3.07 4.02 1.82
N MET A 175 -2.42 3.53 0.76
CA MET A 175 -0.96 3.51 0.67
C MET A 175 -0.39 4.91 0.53
N THR A 176 -1.07 5.82 -0.18
CA THR A 176 -0.70 7.24 -0.22
C THR A 176 -0.79 7.87 1.16
N ILE A 177 -1.85 7.59 1.93
CA ILE A 177 -1.95 8.04 3.33
C ILE A 177 -0.80 7.50 4.16
N LEU A 178 -0.50 6.20 4.06
CA LEU A 178 0.63 5.59 4.77
C LEU A 178 1.96 6.27 4.44
N LEU A 179 2.20 6.58 3.17
CA LEU A 179 3.43 7.22 2.71
C LEU A 179 3.58 8.64 3.24
N VAL A 180 2.50 9.42 3.22
CA VAL A 180 2.52 10.83 3.59
C VAL A 180 2.51 11.03 5.11
N LEU A 181 1.78 10.20 5.87
CA LEU A 181 1.82 10.24 7.34
C LEU A 181 3.11 9.65 7.90
N GLY A 182 3.77 8.76 7.15
CA GLY A 182 5.06 8.19 7.51
C GLY A 182 5.05 6.67 7.40
N VAL A 183 5.86 6.17 6.47
CA VAL A 183 5.95 4.71 6.20
C VAL A 183 6.52 3.91 7.38
N MET A 184 7.18 4.57 8.33
CA MET A 184 7.82 3.94 9.49
C MET A 184 7.00 4.05 10.78
N ASP A 185 5.85 4.73 10.75
CA ASP A 185 4.99 4.81 11.92
C ASP A 185 4.19 3.51 12.06
N LEU A 186 4.54 2.71 13.08
CA LEU A 186 3.89 1.42 13.34
C LEU A 186 2.39 1.55 13.62
N VAL A 187 1.93 2.67 14.18
CA VAL A 187 0.52 2.92 14.45
C VAL A 187 -0.21 3.17 13.14
N VAL A 188 0.33 4.04 12.28
CA VAL A 188 -0.22 4.30 10.94
C VAL A 188 -0.24 3.02 10.11
N MET A 189 0.85 2.23 10.13
CA MET A 189 0.91 0.92 9.48
C MET A 189 -0.18 -0.02 10.00
N ALA A 190 -0.36 -0.14 11.31
CA ALA A 190 -1.39 -1.00 11.89
C ALA A 190 -2.80 -0.55 11.48
N VAL A 191 -3.10 0.75 11.59
CA VAL A 191 -4.39 1.34 11.21
C VAL A 191 -4.69 1.10 9.73
N VAL A 192 -3.72 1.35 8.84
CA VAL A 192 -3.87 1.14 7.40
C VAL A 192 -4.05 -0.34 7.07
N THR A 193 -3.33 -1.24 7.74
CA THR A 193 -3.49 -2.70 7.57
C THR A 193 -4.89 -3.15 7.94
N VAL A 194 -5.39 -2.70 9.10
CA VAL A 194 -6.75 -3.00 9.56
C VAL A 194 -7.77 -2.42 8.60
N ALA A 195 -7.59 -1.18 8.13
CA ALA A 195 -8.47 -0.55 7.17
C ALA A 195 -8.55 -1.34 5.85
N ILE A 196 -7.41 -1.70 5.25
CA ILE A 196 -7.34 -2.50 4.01
C ILE A 196 -7.99 -3.87 4.20
N THR A 197 -7.69 -4.52 5.33
CA THR A 197 -8.24 -5.83 5.65
C THR A 197 -9.75 -5.76 5.85
N ALA A 198 -10.24 -4.75 6.55
CA ALA A 198 -11.66 -4.52 6.77
C ALA A 198 -12.40 -4.20 5.46
N GLU A 199 -11.84 -3.37 4.58
CA GLU A 199 -12.42 -3.08 3.26
C GLU A 199 -12.59 -4.34 2.42
N ARG A 200 -11.66 -5.29 2.53
CA ARG A 200 -11.63 -6.52 1.72
C ARG A 200 -12.44 -7.66 2.30
N LEU A 201 -12.40 -7.85 3.61
CA LEU A 201 -13.03 -9.00 4.27
C LEU A 201 -14.45 -8.70 4.76
N ALA A 202 -14.81 -7.44 5.00
CA ALA A 202 -16.14 -7.13 5.49
C ALA A 202 -17.21 -7.45 4.43
N PRO A 203 -18.35 -8.05 4.83
CA PRO A 203 -19.48 -8.30 3.92
C PRO A 203 -19.96 -6.99 3.29
N ALA A 204 -19.97 -5.90 4.05
CA ALA A 204 -20.29 -4.54 3.60
C ALA A 204 -19.04 -3.68 3.28
N GLY A 205 -18.03 -4.21 2.59
CA GLY A 205 -16.79 -3.49 2.30
C GLY A 205 -16.94 -2.11 1.63
N THR A 206 -18.06 -1.84 0.93
CA THR A 206 -18.37 -0.49 0.40
C THR A 206 -18.74 0.49 1.51
N VAL A 207 -19.45 0.05 2.54
CA VAL A 207 -19.77 0.87 3.72
C VAL A 207 -18.49 1.15 4.50
N VAL A 208 -17.65 0.12 4.69
CA VAL A 208 -16.35 0.27 5.37
C VAL A 208 -15.46 1.28 4.65
N ALA A 209 -15.34 1.20 3.32
CA ALA A 209 -14.58 2.17 2.54
C ALA A 209 -15.11 3.61 2.68
N ARG A 210 -16.44 3.80 2.75
CA ARG A 210 -17.06 5.12 2.99
C ARG A 210 -16.77 5.65 4.39
N VAL A 211 -16.82 4.80 5.41
CA VAL A 211 -16.48 5.18 6.79
C VAL A 211 -15.01 5.60 6.86
N ILE A 212 -14.10 4.80 6.29
CA ILE A 212 -12.67 5.14 6.22
C ILE A 212 -12.45 6.44 5.44
N GLY A 213 -13.17 6.64 4.35
CA GLY A 213 -13.16 7.90 3.59
C GLY A 213 -13.59 9.10 4.42
N ALA A 214 -14.70 8.98 5.17
CA ALA A 214 -15.19 10.05 6.04
C ALA A 214 -14.17 10.40 7.14
N VAL A 215 -13.57 9.37 7.76
CA VAL A 215 -12.51 9.55 8.77
C VAL A 215 -11.29 10.24 8.16
N ALA A 216 -10.86 9.82 6.97
CA ALA A 216 -9.73 10.45 6.27
C ALA A 216 -10.03 11.90 5.89
N ILE A 217 -11.24 12.24 5.42
CA ILE A 217 -11.63 13.62 5.16
C ILE A 217 -11.58 14.45 6.45
N GLY A 218 -12.15 13.93 7.55
CA GLY A 218 -12.11 14.60 8.85
C GLY A 218 -10.68 14.85 9.34
N ALA A 219 -9.81 13.83 9.25
CA ALA A 219 -8.40 13.97 9.61
C ALA A 219 -7.67 14.99 8.74
N GLY A 220 -7.89 14.97 7.42
CA GLY A 220 -7.30 15.95 6.49
C GLY A 220 -7.76 17.37 6.77
N LEU A 221 -9.05 17.58 7.06
CA LEU A 221 -9.58 18.89 7.45
C LEU A 221 -9.00 19.39 8.78
N LEU A 222 -8.85 18.51 9.78
CA LEU A 222 -8.23 18.86 11.07
C LEU A 222 -6.77 19.26 10.89
N MET A 223 -6.01 18.52 10.07
CA MET A 223 -4.63 18.86 9.72
C MET A 223 -4.53 20.23 9.02
N ILE A 224 -5.43 20.53 8.09
CA ILE A 224 -5.48 21.83 7.38
C ILE A 224 -5.85 22.96 8.33
N ALA A 225 -6.79 22.72 9.25
CA ALA A 225 -7.23 23.70 10.24
C ALA A 225 -6.16 24.03 11.31
N GLY A 226 -5.03 23.32 11.31
CA GLY A 226 -3.94 23.55 12.25
C GLY A 226 -4.21 23.02 13.67
N LEU A 227 -5.30 22.29 13.89
CA LEU A 227 -5.50 21.52 15.12
C LEU A 227 -4.53 20.34 15.07
N HIS A 228 -3.35 20.52 15.64
CA HIS A 228 -2.39 19.43 15.84
C HIS A 228 -3.04 18.40 16.79
N VAL A 229 -3.31 17.21 16.26
CA VAL A 229 -3.65 16.00 17.03
C VAL A 229 -2.35 15.28 17.38
#